data_AF-A0A957VGY3-F1
#
_entry.id   AF-A0A957VGY3-F1
#
_cell.length_a   1.000
_cell.length_b   1.000
_cell.length_c   1.000
_cell.angle_alpha   90.00
_cell.angle_beta   90.00
_cell.angle_gamma   90.00
#
_symmetry.space_group_name_H-M   'P 1'
#
loop_
_entity.id
_entity.type
_entity.pdbx_description
1 polymer ?
#
loop_
_entity_poly.entity_id
_entity_poly.type
_entity_poly.pdbx_seq_one_letter_code
_entity_poly.pdbx_strand_id
1 'polypeptide(L)'
;MPSKATATELGQLKQLAARPDEQAALAVTLLTPRHRRDVVQAALDVLAQAEYAPARDAILALYRHYAEKGELRDPGCYMRRSLLRAWRPLARPDDVPLLLAAVNTYEFLPPDFKEEAILLRAGALVILNDLDEILARFHAARLLDDGYADRMSGEPALTAARVLASQDQAVALYAYAMRHGDTLGDVVSECLRSLTDMPTTLVPSLLARHAESTDSIVLVGLFDLLLNHREGPLGRAFLDEYLREGADLDAYRYLAMTVIARGDELLVDTVLTAARLEQDPDKVAIMAEALALLSTPEADEIRAQLNSRLQPRTRRRR
;
A
#
# COMPACT_ATOMS: atom_id res chain seq x y z
N MET A 1 12.56 33.42 -12.57
CA MET A 1 11.38 33.76 -13.38
C MET A 1 11.22 32.72 -14.47
N PRO A 2 10.07 32.03 -14.61
CA PRO A 2 9.89 31.03 -15.66
C PRO A 2 10.03 31.68 -17.04
N SER A 3 10.82 31.07 -17.92
CA SER A 3 10.89 31.46 -19.33
C SER A 3 9.48 31.40 -19.94
N LYS A 4 9.11 32.41 -20.74
CA LYS A 4 7.78 32.48 -21.40
C LYS A 4 7.45 31.20 -22.17
N ALA A 5 8.44 30.49 -22.71
CA ALA A 5 8.25 29.23 -23.43
C ALA A 5 7.66 28.11 -22.56
N THR A 6 8.10 27.96 -21.30
CA THR A 6 7.61 26.91 -20.38
C THR A 6 6.15 27.12 -19.99
N ALA A 7 5.75 28.38 -19.77
CA ALA A 7 4.37 28.71 -19.46
C ALA A 7 3.43 28.38 -20.64
N THR A 8 3.92 28.50 -21.87
CA THR A 8 3.18 28.17 -23.09
C THR A 8 2.98 26.65 -23.23
N GLU A 9 4.02 25.83 -23.04
CA GLU A 9 3.94 24.37 -23.18
C GLU A 9 2.99 23.74 -22.15
N LEU A 10 3.12 24.11 -20.87
CA LEU A 10 2.20 23.65 -19.81
C LEU A 10 0.78 24.14 -20.03
N GLY A 11 0.61 25.37 -20.54
CA GLY A 11 -0.68 25.93 -20.90
C GLY A 11 -1.35 25.15 -22.02
N GLN A 12 -0.59 24.76 -23.06
CA GLN A 12 -1.09 23.97 -24.19
C GLN A 12 -1.53 22.57 -23.74
N LEU A 13 -0.73 21.86 -22.94
CA LEU A 13 -1.14 20.56 -22.38
C LEU A 13 -2.47 20.67 -21.62
N LYS A 14 -2.65 21.71 -20.80
CA LYS A 14 -3.90 21.93 -20.05
C LYS A 14 -5.09 22.24 -20.95
N GLN A 15 -4.89 23.05 -22.00
CA GLN A 15 -5.95 23.39 -22.97
C GLN A 15 -6.44 22.17 -23.76
N LEU A 16 -5.60 21.14 -23.91
CA LEU A 16 -5.93 19.90 -24.59
C LEU A 16 -6.57 18.84 -23.67
N ALA A 17 -6.84 19.12 -22.39
CA ALA A 17 -7.38 18.12 -21.46
C ALA A 17 -8.71 17.48 -21.89
N ALA A 18 -9.53 18.19 -22.68
CA ALA A 18 -10.77 17.65 -23.24
C ALA A 18 -10.57 16.83 -24.53
N ARG A 19 -9.33 16.70 -25.01
CA ARG A 19 -8.93 16.06 -26.27
C ARG A 19 -7.74 15.13 -26.01
N PRO A 20 -7.98 13.96 -25.39
CA PRO A 20 -6.92 13.11 -24.84
C PRO A 20 -5.88 12.66 -25.89
N ASP A 21 -6.31 12.33 -27.11
CA ASP A 21 -5.39 11.90 -28.16
C ASP A 21 -4.44 13.03 -28.62
N GLU A 22 -4.97 14.25 -28.78
CA GLU A 22 -4.17 15.42 -29.13
C GLU A 22 -3.23 15.80 -27.98
N GLN A 23 -3.71 15.69 -26.74
CA GLN A 23 -2.93 15.94 -25.54
C GLN A 23 -1.76 14.96 -25.43
N ALA A 24 -2.00 13.67 -25.66
CA ALA A 24 -0.98 12.62 -25.66
C ALA A 24 0.02 12.82 -26.80
N ALA A 25 -0.43 13.15 -28.00
CA ALA A 25 0.44 13.47 -29.13
C ALA A 25 1.38 14.64 -28.82
N LEU A 26 0.86 15.73 -28.23
CA LEU A 26 1.68 16.85 -27.77
C LEU A 26 2.66 16.40 -26.68
N ALA A 27 2.20 15.64 -25.69
CA ALA A 27 3.03 15.15 -24.59
C ALA A 27 4.25 14.35 -25.10
N VAL A 28 4.09 13.51 -26.12
CA VAL A 28 5.20 12.78 -26.73
C VAL A 28 6.28 13.71 -27.29
N THR A 29 5.89 14.82 -27.93
CA THR A 29 6.87 15.79 -28.48
C THR A 29 7.70 16.48 -27.39
N LEU A 30 7.18 16.52 -26.15
CA LEU A 30 7.82 17.14 -25.01
C LEU A 30 8.77 16.18 -24.27
N LEU A 31 8.82 14.89 -24.62
CA LEU A 31 9.70 13.90 -24.02
C LEU A 31 11.12 13.96 -24.60
N THR A 32 11.83 15.05 -24.31
CA THR A 32 13.25 15.21 -24.68
C THR A 32 14.04 15.88 -23.56
N PRO A 33 15.34 15.55 -23.40
CA PRO A 33 16.20 16.17 -22.37
C PRO A 33 16.37 17.68 -22.52
N ARG A 34 15.94 18.26 -23.66
CA ARG A 34 15.99 19.69 -23.93
C ARG A 34 14.91 20.47 -23.19
N HIS A 35 13.77 19.85 -22.88
CA HIS A 35 12.73 20.49 -22.09
C HIS A 35 13.08 20.46 -20.61
N ARG A 36 12.49 21.39 -19.87
CA ARG A 36 12.65 21.45 -18.42
C ARG A 36 11.90 20.27 -17.77
N ARG A 37 12.41 19.83 -16.61
CA ARG A 37 11.86 18.67 -15.87
C ARG A 37 10.37 18.82 -15.54
N ASP A 38 9.89 20.03 -15.23
CA ASP A 38 8.47 20.30 -14.94
C ASP A 38 7.57 20.07 -16.17
N VAL A 39 8.03 20.42 -17.36
CA VAL A 39 7.33 20.17 -18.63
C VAL A 39 7.30 18.68 -18.95
N VAL A 40 8.45 18.01 -18.82
CA VAL A 40 8.57 16.56 -19.03
C VAL A 40 7.69 15.80 -18.05
N GLN A 41 7.68 16.18 -16.78
CA GLN A 41 6.84 15.54 -15.77
C GLN A 41 5.35 15.69 -16.09
N ALA A 42 4.90 16.89 -16.48
CA ALA A 42 3.52 17.10 -16.89
C ALA A 42 3.13 16.26 -18.12
N ALA A 43 4.04 16.12 -19.09
CA ALA A 43 3.83 15.25 -20.25
C ALA A 43 3.74 13.76 -19.83
N LEU A 44 4.60 13.31 -18.91
CA LEU A 44 4.53 11.94 -18.37
C LEU A 44 3.28 11.68 -17.54
N ASP A 45 2.76 12.69 -16.83
CA ASP A 45 1.50 12.58 -16.09
C ASP A 45 0.31 12.37 -17.04
N VAL A 46 0.30 13.04 -18.22
CA VAL A 46 -0.69 12.78 -19.28
C VAL A 46 -0.57 11.36 -19.81
N LEU A 47 0.64 10.93 -20.16
CA LEU A 47 0.89 9.61 -20.75
C LEU A 47 0.70 8.44 -19.78
N ALA A 48 0.71 8.71 -18.47
CA ALA A 48 0.42 7.70 -17.45
C ALA A 48 -1.09 7.46 -17.23
N GLN A 49 -1.97 8.34 -17.75
CA GLN A 49 -3.42 8.21 -17.57
C GLN A 49 -4.09 7.29 -18.60
N ALA A 50 -3.49 7.14 -19.78
CA ALA A 50 -4.03 6.30 -20.85
C ALA A 50 -2.90 5.75 -21.71
N GLU A 51 -3.11 4.53 -22.23
CA GLU A 51 -2.17 3.92 -23.17
C GLU A 51 -2.08 4.76 -24.45
N TYR A 52 -0.87 5.17 -24.83
CA TYR A 52 -0.60 5.84 -26.09
C TYR A 52 0.61 5.22 -26.78
N ALA A 53 0.36 4.22 -27.62
CA ALA A 53 1.40 3.41 -28.27
C ALA A 53 2.55 4.21 -28.92
N PRO A 54 2.30 5.36 -29.60
CA PRO A 54 3.37 6.17 -30.19
C PRO A 54 4.37 6.78 -29.18
N ALA A 55 4.03 6.85 -27.88
CA ALA A 55 4.94 7.37 -26.86
C ALA A 55 6.13 6.45 -26.56
N ARG A 56 6.02 5.16 -26.87
CA ARG A 56 6.93 4.13 -26.38
C ARG A 56 8.41 4.45 -26.65
N ASP A 57 8.73 4.79 -27.90
CA ASP A 57 10.12 5.01 -28.29
C ASP A 57 10.71 6.27 -27.67
N ALA A 58 9.89 7.32 -27.52
CA ALA A 58 10.30 8.56 -26.85
C ALA A 58 10.55 8.33 -25.35
N ILE A 59 9.67 7.58 -24.67
CA ILE A 59 9.83 7.19 -23.27
C ILE A 59 11.12 6.39 -23.07
N LEU A 60 11.35 5.36 -23.90
CA LEU A 60 12.56 4.52 -23.80
C LEU A 60 13.84 5.29 -24.09
N ALA A 61 13.83 6.16 -25.10
CA ALA A 61 14.98 7.00 -25.42
C ALA A 61 15.34 7.92 -24.24
N LEU A 62 14.33 8.55 -23.62
CA LEU A 62 14.51 9.42 -22.48
C LEU A 62 14.94 8.63 -21.22
N TYR A 63 14.40 7.43 -21.01
CA TYR A 63 14.83 6.55 -19.92
C TYR A 63 16.31 6.20 -20.04
N ARG A 64 16.75 5.75 -21.23
CA ARG A 64 18.16 5.43 -21.49
C ARG A 64 19.07 6.65 -21.31
N HIS A 65 18.60 7.84 -21.71
CA HIS A 65 19.34 9.08 -21.47
C HIS A 65 19.62 9.33 -19.99
N TYR A 66 18.61 9.16 -19.12
CA TYR A 66 18.81 9.31 -17.68
C TYR A 66 19.64 8.17 -17.07
N ALA A 67 19.43 6.93 -17.52
CA ALA A 67 20.18 5.77 -17.05
C ALA A 67 21.68 5.85 -17.36
N GLU A 68 22.08 6.36 -18.53
CA GLU A 68 23.49 6.42 -18.98
C GLU A 68 24.42 7.18 -18.02
N LYS A 69 23.92 8.23 -17.35
CA LYS A 69 24.70 8.99 -16.36
C LYS A 69 24.05 9.03 -14.97
N GLY A 70 23.15 8.08 -14.70
CA GLY A 70 22.46 7.85 -13.41
C GLY A 70 22.32 9.10 -12.54
N GLU A 71 22.97 9.06 -11.38
CA GLU A 71 23.00 10.11 -10.35
C GLU A 71 23.29 11.53 -10.87
N LEU A 72 24.12 11.68 -11.90
CA LEU A 72 24.46 13.01 -12.44
C LEU A 72 23.30 13.66 -13.20
N ARG A 73 22.45 12.87 -13.85
CA ARG A 73 21.32 13.37 -14.66
C ARG A 73 19.99 13.25 -13.94
N ASP A 74 19.84 12.25 -13.09
CA ASP A 74 18.61 11.89 -12.38
C ASP A 74 18.94 11.41 -10.94
N PRO A 75 19.46 12.31 -10.08
CA PRO A 75 19.78 11.96 -8.70
C PRO A 75 18.51 11.51 -7.97
N GLY A 76 18.53 10.32 -7.39
CA GLY A 76 17.39 9.72 -6.70
C GLY A 76 16.36 9.09 -7.65
N CYS A 77 16.73 8.91 -8.92
CA CYS A 77 15.95 8.16 -9.91
C CYS A 77 14.52 8.70 -10.18
N TYR A 78 14.21 9.95 -9.81
CA TYR A 78 12.84 10.50 -9.90
C TYR A 78 12.29 10.48 -11.33
N MET A 79 13.10 10.82 -12.33
CA MET A 79 12.68 10.83 -13.73
C MET A 79 12.55 9.43 -14.29
N ARG A 80 13.51 8.54 -14.02
CA ARG A 80 13.39 7.14 -14.41
C ARG A 80 12.14 6.50 -13.80
N ARG A 81 11.82 6.79 -12.53
CA ARG A 81 10.57 6.34 -11.89
C ARG A 81 9.32 6.85 -12.63
N SER A 82 9.24 8.15 -12.91
CA SER A 82 8.10 8.73 -13.65
C SER A 82 7.96 8.11 -15.05
N LEU A 83 9.08 7.85 -15.72
CA LEU A 83 9.13 7.17 -17.01
C LEU A 83 8.63 5.73 -16.91
N LEU A 84 9.03 4.97 -15.88
CA LEU A 84 8.51 3.61 -15.66
C LEU A 84 6.98 3.61 -15.54
N ARG A 85 6.40 4.57 -14.83
CA ARG A 85 4.94 4.67 -14.67
C ARG A 85 4.22 4.88 -16.01
N ALA A 86 4.73 5.77 -16.87
CA ALA A 86 4.17 5.99 -18.20
C ALA A 86 4.48 4.85 -19.18
N TRP A 87 5.60 4.14 -18.97
CA TRP A 87 6.03 3.02 -19.80
C TRP A 87 5.26 1.73 -19.52
N ARG A 88 4.85 1.47 -18.28
CA ARG A 88 4.20 0.21 -17.86
C ARG A 88 3.15 -0.34 -18.84
N PRO A 89 2.14 0.43 -19.30
CA PRO A 89 1.13 -0.10 -20.22
C PRO A 89 1.69 -0.43 -21.63
N LEU A 90 2.90 0.04 -21.95
CA LEU A 90 3.58 -0.12 -23.24
C LEU A 90 4.75 -1.11 -23.19
N ALA A 91 4.98 -1.72 -22.03
CA ALA A 91 6.11 -2.59 -21.78
C ALA A 91 6.00 -3.89 -22.61
N ARG A 92 7.13 -4.38 -23.09
CA ARG A 92 7.24 -5.58 -23.94
C ARG A 92 8.31 -6.53 -23.39
N PRO A 93 8.29 -7.84 -23.70
CA PRO A 93 9.31 -8.78 -23.21
C PRO A 93 10.77 -8.35 -23.47
N ASP A 94 11.05 -7.70 -24.60
CA ASP A 94 12.39 -7.18 -24.93
C ASP A 94 12.91 -6.10 -23.95
N ASP A 95 12.04 -5.58 -23.10
CA ASP A 95 12.33 -4.55 -22.10
C ASP A 95 12.90 -5.12 -20.80
N VAL A 96 12.79 -6.43 -20.58
CA VAL A 96 13.24 -7.12 -19.36
C VAL A 96 14.68 -6.74 -18.96
N PRO A 97 15.69 -6.70 -19.85
CA PRO A 97 17.04 -6.30 -19.45
C PRO A 97 17.13 -4.90 -18.82
N LEU A 98 16.31 -3.95 -19.29
CA LEU A 98 16.29 -2.58 -18.76
C LEU A 98 15.60 -2.53 -17.39
N LEU A 99 14.54 -3.31 -17.21
CA LEU A 99 13.84 -3.46 -15.93
C LEU A 99 14.70 -4.15 -14.88
N LEU A 100 15.45 -5.19 -15.27
CA LEU A 100 16.42 -5.84 -14.39
C LEU A 100 17.50 -4.86 -13.92
N ALA A 101 18.01 -4.01 -14.82
CA ALA A 101 18.95 -2.97 -14.41
C ALA A 101 18.33 -1.99 -13.41
N ALA A 102 17.07 -1.60 -13.62
CA ALA A 102 16.32 -0.70 -12.73
C ALA A 102 16.08 -1.31 -11.33
N VAL A 103 15.63 -2.57 -11.27
CA VAL A 103 15.40 -3.34 -10.01
C VAL A 103 16.68 -3.51 -9.19
N ASN A 104 17.85 -3.47 -9.83
CA ASN A 104 19.15 -3.59 -9.19
C ASN A 104 19.87 -2.24 -8.99
N THR A 105 19.21 -1.11 -9.27
CA THR A 105 19.81 0.22 -9.08
C THR A 105 19.71 0.65 -7.62
N TYR A 106 20.85 1.04 -7.04
CA TYR A 106 20.95 1.68 -5.72
C TYR A 106 21.69 3.02 -5.89
N GLU A 107 21.21 4.08 -5.25
CA GLU A 107 21.84 5.40 -5.23
C GLU A 107 21.90 5.92 -3.80
N PHE A 108 23.10 6.25 -3.31
CA PHE A 108 23.33 6.74 -1.95
C PHE A 108 23.87 8.17 -2.02
N LEU A 109 22.97 9.14 -2.01
CA LEU A 109 23.33 10.53 -2.28
C LEU A 109 23.76 11.29 -1.01
N PRO A 110 24.76 12.18 -1.09
CA PRO A 110 25.07 13.10 -0.01
C PRO A 110 23.89 14.05 0.31
N PRO A 111 23.77 14.56 1.54
CA PRO A 111 24.68 14.36 2.67
C PRO A 111 24.40 13.12 3.51
N ASP A 112 23.18 12.58 3.46
CA ASP A 112 22.71 11.56 4.39
C ASP A 112 23.09 10.13 3.96
N PHE A 113 23.50 9.94 2.70
CA PHE A 113 23.82 8.63 2.11
C PHE A 113 22.74 7.57 2.38
N LYS A 114 21.49 8.01 2.38
CA LYS A 114 20.32 7.14 2.35
C LYS A 114 20.10 6.63 0.93
N GLU A 115 19.57 5.43 0.80
CA GLU A 115 19.19 4.85 -0.49
C GLU A 115 18.00 5.64 -1.07
N GLU A 116 18.14 6.16 -2.29
CA GLU A 116 17.16 7.03 -2.95
C GLU A 116 16.50 6.37 -4.18
N ALA A 117 17.04 5.26 -4.69
CA ALA A 117 16.49 4.55 -5.86
C ALA A 117 15.33 3.58 -5.50
N ILE A 118 14.91 3.54 -4.24
CA ILE A 118 13.86 2.67 -3.68
C ILE A 118 12.63 2.55 -4.61
N LEU A 119 12.11 3.70 -5.04
CA LEU A 119 10.87 3.75 -5.81
C LEU A 119 11.07 3.41 -7.29
N LEU A 120 12.30 3.52 -7.80
CA LEU A 120 12.67 2.98 -9.11
C LEU A 120 12.64 1.45 -9.06
N ARG A 121 13.25 0.86 -8.02
CA ARG A 121 13.28 -0.60 -7.83
C ARG A 121 11.88 -1.18 -7.67
N ALA A 122 11.04 -0.57 -6.84
CA ALA A 122 9.64 -0.95 -6.66
C ALA A 122 8.86 -0.87 -7.98
N GLY A 123 8.93 0.26 -8.69
CA GLY A 123 8.23 0.44 -9.97
C GLY A 123 8.68 -0.55 -11.05
N ALA A 124 9.98 -0.83 -11.13
CA ALA A 124 10.50 -1.79 -12.08
C ALA A 124 10.11 -3.23 -11.77
N LEU A 125 10.04 -3.60 -10.48
CA LEU A 125 9.61 -4.92 -10.05
C LEU A 125 8.16 -5.21 -10.49
N VAL A 126 7.28 -4.22 -10.39
CA VAL A 126 5.88 -4.35 -10.82
C VAL A 126 5.78 -4.61 -12.33
N ILE A 127 6.52 -3.85 -13.15
CA ILE A 127 6.51 -4.07 -14.61
C ILE A 127 7.15 -5.41 -14.96
N LEU A 128 8.22 -5.79 -14.25
CA LEU A 128 8.85 -7.10 -14.42
C LEU A 128 7.87 -8.22 -14.10
N ASN A 129 7.03 -8.08 -13.09
CA ASN A 129 5.97 -9.05 -12.78
C ASN A 129 4.97 -9.22 -13.93
N ASP A 130 4.63 -8.13 -14.63
CA ASP A 130 3.72 -8.17 -15.77
C ASP A 130 4.35 -8.85 -17.02
N LEU A 131 5.68 -8.94 -17.10
CA LEU A 131 6.40 -9.46 -18.28
C LEU A 131 7.09 -10.81 -18.07
N ASP A 132 7.62 -11.06 -16.88
CA ASP A 132 8.34 -12.27 -16.48
C ASP A 132 8.15 -12.52 -14.98
N GLU A 133 7.07 -13.23 -14.66
CA GLU A 133 6.69 -13.57 -13.29
C GLU A 133 7.79 -14.34 -12.54
N ILE A 134 8.53 -15.21 -13.23
CA ILE A 134 9.56 -16.05 -12.61
C ILE A 134 10.71 -15.16 -12.13
N LEU A 135 11.25 -14.30 -12.99
CA LEU A 135 12.31 -13.37 -12.59
C LEU A 135 11.82 -12.38 -11.53
N ALA A 136 10.61 -11.85 -11.68
CA ALA A 136 10.01 -10.96 -10.71
C ALA A 136 9.96 -11.59 -9.31
N ARG A 137 9.62 -12.89 -9.21
CA ARG A 137 9.58 -13.62 -7.93
C ARG A 137 10.91 -13.61 -7.20
N PHE A 138 12.01 -13.94 -7.89
CA PHE A 138 13.34 -13.97 -7.28
C PHE A 138 13.78 -12.57 -6.84
N HIS A 139 13.49 -11.54 -7.64
CA HIS A 139 13.79 -10.17 -7.27
C HIS A 139 12.91 -9.66 -6.12
N ALA A 140 11.63 -10.05 -6.08
CA ALA A 140 10.74 -9.72 -4.98
C ALA A 140 11.21 -10.38 -3.68
N ALA A 141 11.53 -11.68 -3.69
CA ALA A 141 12.09 -12.35 -2.51
C ALA A 141 13.35 -11.66 -1.98
N ARG A 142 14.26 -11.24 -2.87
CA ARG A 142 15.45 -10.47 -2.50
C ARG A 142 15.11 -9.09 -1.93
N LEU A 143 14.17 -8.37 -2.53
CA LEU A 143 13.79 -7.02 -2.11
C LEU A 143 12.94 -7.00 -0.83
N LEU A 144 12.21 -8.08 -0.54
CA LEU A 144 11.47 -8.26 0.71
C LEU A 144 12.42 -8.30 1.92
N ASP A 145 13.60 -8.91 1.76
CA ASP A 145 14.63 -9.01 2.80
C ASP A 145 15.75 -7.96 2.64
N ASP A 146 15.54 -6.92 1.84
CA ASP A 146 16.56 -5.91 1.62
C ASP A 146 16.67 -4.95 2.81
N GLY A 147 17.89 -4.79 3.34
CA GLY A 147 18.20 -3.87 4.44
C GLY A 147 18.07 -2.38 4.07
N TYR A 148 17.84 -2.06 2.80
CA TYR A 148 17.66 -0.71 2.29
C TYR A 148 16.20 -0.35 1.99
N ALA A 149 15.26 -0.89 2.75
CA ALA A 149 13.87 -0.45 2.72
C ALA A 149 13.69 0.90 3.46
N ASP A 150 12.86 1.77 2.92
CA ASP A 150 12.51 3.04 3.53
C ASP A 150 11.63 2.81 4.76
N ARG A 151 12.04 3.35 5.91
CA ARG A 151 11.34 3.14 7.18
C ARG A 151 9.94 3.78 7.24
N MET A 152 9.66 4.78 6.40
CA MET A 152 8.38 5.48 6.42
C MET A 152 7.36 4.84 5.48
N SER A 153 7.80 4.36 4.32
CA SER A 153 6.91 3.79 3.28
C SER A 153 6.96 2.27 3.19
N GLY A 154 7.97 1.62 3.76
CA GLY A 154 8.21 0.18 3.60
C GLY A 154 8.75 -0.23 2.23
N GLU A 155 8.95 0.71 1.30
CA GLU A 155 9.40 0.38 -0.05
C GLU A 155 10.91 0.08 -0.09
N PRO A 156 11.39 -0.81 -0.97
CA PRO A 156 10.63 -1.55 -1.97
C PRO A 156 10.04 -2.86 -1.43
N ALA A 157 10.28 -3.19 -0.15
CA ALA A 157 9.86 -4.44 0.46
C ALA A 157 8.34 -4.60 0.48
N LEU A 158 7.58 -3.51 0.67
CA LEU A 158 6.13 -3.52 0.59
C LEU A 158 5.62 -3.92 -0.81
N THR A 159 6.17 -3.31 -1.87
CA THR A 159 5.86 -3.74 -3.25
C THR A 159 6.29 -5.19 -3.51
N ALA A 160 7.43 -5.62 -2.96
CA ALA A 160 7.88 -6.99 -3.08
C ALA A 160 6.91 -7.99 -2.41
N ALA A 161 6.41 -7.69 -1.22
CA ALA A 161 5.38 -8.48 -0.54
C ALA A 161 4.11 -8.61 -1.41
N ARG A 162 3.65 -7.51 -2.02
CA ARG A 162 2.50 -7.51 -2.95
C ARG A 162 2.73 -8.39 -4.18
N VAL A 163 3.92 -8.30 -4.79
CA VAL A 163 4.26 -9.12 -5.96
C VAL A 163 4.30 -10.60 -5.60
N LEU A 164 4.90 -10.95 -4.46
CA LEU A 164 4.91 -12.32 -3.96
C LEU A 164 3.48 -12.82 -3.63
N ALA A 165 2.64 -11.97 -3.03
CA ALA A 165 1.25 -12.27 -2.76
C ALA A 165 0.46 -12.53 -4.05
N SER A 166 0.61 -11.68 -5.08
CA SER A 166 -0.08 -11.86 -6.36
C SER A 166 0.35 -13.12 -7.13
N GLN A 167 1.45 -13.74 -6.71
CA GLN A 167 1.96 -15.00 -7.27
C GLN A 167 1.79 -16.19 -6.31
N ASP A 168 0.95 -16.08 -5.29
CA ASP A 168 0.67 -17.14 -4.31
C ASP A 168 1.92 -17.64 -3.56
N GLN A 169 2.93 -16.80 -3.36
CA GLN A 169 4.19 -17.17 -2.71
C GLN A 169 4.09 -17.11 -1.18
N ALA A 170 3.11 -17.81 -0.61
CA ALA A 170 2.78 -17.81 0.82
C ALA A 170 3.97 -18.16 1.72
N VAL A 171 4.87 -19.05 1.28
CA VAL A 171 6.05 -19.45 2.08
C VAL A 171 6.98 -18.26 2.35
N ALA A 172 7.22 -17.40 1.35
CA ALA A 172 8.08 -16.22 1.52
C ALA A 172 7.44 -15.18 2.45
N LEU A 173 6.13 -14.95 2.28
CA LEU A 173 5.36 -14.03 3.13
C LEU A 173 5.32 -14.50 4.58
N TYR A 174 5.06 -15.79 4.80
CA TYR A 174 5.07 -16.41 6.12
C TYR A 174 6.46 -16.32 6.77
N ALA A 175 7.52 -16.59 6.01
CA ALA A 175 8.89 -16.49 6.52
C ALA A 175 9.24 -15.07 6.98
N TYR A 176 8.82 -14.05 6.22
CA TYR A 176 9.01 -12.66 6.62
C TYR A 176 8.17 -12.30 7.86
N ALA A 177 6.89 -12.68 7.90
CA ALA A 177 6.01 -12.44 9.04
C ALA A 177 6.49 -13.12 10.33
N MET A 178 7.17 -14.27 10.23
CA MET A 178 7.73 -14.99 11.38
C MET A 178 9.12 -14.52 11.79
N ARG A 179 9.74 -13.60 11.04
CA ARG A 179 11.11 -13.16 11.31
C ARG A 179 11.23 -12.47 12.68
N HIS A 180 12.37 -12.70 13.32
CA HIS A 180 12.81 -11.94 14.50
C HIS A 180 13.79 -10.82 14.09
N GLY A 181 13.68 -9.66 14.72
CA GLY A 181 14.57 -8.51 14.50
C GLY A 181 13.86 -7.33 13.85
N ASP A 182 14.63 -6.50 13.15
CA ASP A 182 14.16 -5.27 12.49
C ASP A 182 13.29 -5.62 11.28
N THR A 183 11.98 -5.67 11.50
CA THR A 183 10.96 -5.76 10.45
C THR A 183 10.14 -4.48 10.40
N LEU A 184 9.66 -4.11 9.22
CA LEU A 184 8.78 -2.95 9.05
C LEU A 184 7.31 -3.36 9.21
N GLY A 185 6.57 -2.65 10.06
CA GLY A 185 5.17 -2.94 10.40
C GLY A 185 4.26 -3.03 9.18
N ASP A 186 4.35 -2.08 8.24
CA ASP A 186 3.60 -2.09 6.98
C ASP A 186 3.85 -3.34 6.14
N VAL A 187 5.10 -3.80 6.08
CA VAL A 187 5.49 -4.99 5.28
C VAL A 187 5.02 -6.26 5.98
N VAL A 188 5.12 -6.34 7.31
CA VAL A 188 4.58 -7.45 8.09
C VAL A 188 3.06 -7.53 7.93
N SER A 189 2.37 -6.40 8.05
CA SER A 189 0.92 -6.28 7.86
C SER A 189 0.49 -6.76 6.47
N GLU A 190 1.19 -6.30 5.42
CA GLU A 190 0.96 -6.76 4.04
C GLU A 190 1.17 -8.26 3.88
N CYS A 191 2.23 -8.82 4.48
CA CYS A 191 2.46 -10.26 4.47
C CYS A 191 1.34 -11.01 5.16
N LEU A 192 0.92 -10.58 6.37
CA LEU A 192 -0.13 -11.22 7.14
C LEU A 192 -1.46 -11.24 6.38
N ARG A 193 -1.94 -10.09 5.91
CA ARG A 193 -3.23 -10.01 5.19
C ARG A 193 -3.26 -10.77 3.87
N SER A 194 -2.09 -11.08 3.31
CA SER A 194 -1.94 -11.87 2.09
C SER A 194 -1.87 -13.39 2.34
N LEU A 195 -1.86 -13.84 3.60
CA LEU A 195 -1.76 -15.27 3.97
C LEU A 195 -3.12 -15.96 4.13
N THR A 196 -4.19 -15.46 3.50
CA THR A 196 -5.56 -15.96 3.68
C THR A 196 -5.79 -17.40 3.22
N ASP A 197 -4.88 -17.97 2.42
CA ASP A 197 -4.96 -19.34 1.93
C ASP A 197 -3.97 -20.32 2.61
N MET A 198 -3.26 -19.86 3.65
CA MET A 198 -2.25 -20.68 4.32
C MET A 198 -2.89 -21.86 5.10
N PRO A 199 -2.13 -22.92 5.41
CA PRO A 199 -2.64 -23.98 6.28
C PRO A 199 -3.02 -23.45 7.67
N THR A 200 -4.23 -23.80 8.14
CA THR A 200 -4.76 -23.36 9.46
C THR A 200 -3.88 -23.78 10.63
N THR A 201 -3.08 -24.85 10.48
CA THR A 201 -2.10 -25.31 11.47
C THR A 201 -0.99 -24.30 11.76
N LEU A 202 -0.77 -23.31 10.88
CA LEU A 202 0.24 -22.26 11.06
C LEU A 202 -0.31 -20.99 11.73
N VAL A 203 -1.63 -20.88 11.87
CA VAL A 203 -2.27 -19.69 12.48
C VAL A 203 -1.87 -19.51 13.95
N PRO A 204 -1.80 -20.58 14.78
CA PRO A 204 -1.38 -20.42 16.18
C PRO A 204 0.02 -19.81 16.34
N SER A 205 0.96 -20.10 15.44
CA SER A 205 2.30 -19.49 15.51
C SER A 205 2.31 -18.01 15.12
N LEU A 206 1.45 -17.58 14.19
CA LEU A 206 1.28 -16.15 13.89
C LEU A 206 0.62 -15.41 15.04
N LEU A 207 -0.41 -15.99 15.66
CA LEU A 207 -1.03 -15.44 16.86
C LEU A 207 -0.01 -15.31 17.99
N ALA A 208 0.74 -16.37 18.30
CA ALA A 208 1.79 -16.33 19.33
C ALA A 208 2.87 -15.28 19.04
N ARG A 209 3.09 -14.93 17.77
CA ARG A 209 4.08 -13.92 17.36
C ARG A 209 3.55 -12.49 17.45
N HIS A 210 2.30 -12.26 17.06
CA HIS A 210 1.78 -10.92 16.74
C HIS A 210 0.59 -10.47 17.58
N ALA A 211 -0.07 -11.36 18.33
CA ALA A 211 -1.26 -11.02 19.13
C ALA A 211 -0.97 -9.93 20.18
N GLU A 212 0.23 -9.90 20.72
CA GLU A 212 0.69 -8.92 21.72
C GLU A 212 1.43 -7.72 21.09
N SER A 213 1.37 -7.56 19.77
CA SER A 213 2.01 -6.44 19.08
C SER A 213 1.46 -5.10 19.58
N THR A 214 2.35 -4.16 19.88
CA THR A 214 2.00 -2.76 20.14
C THR A 214 1.94 -1.92 18.86
N ASP A 215 2.29 -2.51 17.71
CA ASP A 215 2.18 -1.89 16.40
C ASP A 215 0.78 -2.18 15.84
N SER A 216 -0.06 -1.15 15.78
CA SER A 216 -1.45 -1.24 15.29
C SER A 216 -1.51 -1.68 13.83
N ILE A 217 -0.53 -1.33 13.00
CA ILE A 217 -0.48 -1.72 11.58
C ILE A 217 -0.30 -3.24 11.46
N VAL A 218 0.54 -3.83 12.31
CA VAL A 218 0.72 -5.29 12.37
C VAL A 218 -0.57 -5.99 12.82
N LEU A 219 -1.25 -5.46 13.84
CA LEU A 219 -2.53 -5.99 14.30
C LEU A 219 -3.61 -5.92 13.23
N VAL A 220 -3.68 -4.83 12.46
CA VAL A 220 -4.58 -4.70 11.31
C VAL A 220 -4.36 -5.83 10.30
N GLY A 221 -3.12 -6.11 9.93
CA GLY A 221 -2.80 -7.21 9.00
C GLY A 221 -3.13 -8.59 9.58
N LEU A 222 -2.95 -8.77 10.89
CA LEU A 222 -3.36 -9.99 11.59
C LEU A 222 -4.89 -10.14 11.59
N PHE A 223 -5.66 -9.08 11.84
CA PHE A 223 -7.11 -9.13 11.77
C PHE A 223 -7.59 -9.45 10.36
N ASP A 224 -7.00 -8.84 9.33
CA ASP A 224 -7.34 -9.14 7.94
C ASP A 224 -7.13 -10.61 7.61
N LEU A 225 -6.00 -11.19 8.04
CA LEU A 225 -5.73 -12.61 7.90
C LEU A 225 -6.84 -13.45 8.57
N LEU A 226 -7.11 -13.18 9.84
CA LEU A 226 -8.03 -14.00 10.64
C LEU A 226 -9.48 -13.89 10.14
N LEU A 227 -9.91 -12.70 9.73
CA LEU A 227 -11.27 -12.44 9.27
C LEU A 227 -11.51 -12.93 7.84
N ASN A 228 -10.49 -12.86 6.98
CA ASN A 228 -10.62 -13.17 5.54
C ASN A 228 -10.01 -14.50 5.12
N HIS A 229 -9.58 -15.35 6.06
CA HIS A 229 -9.07 -16.68 5.75
C HIS A 229 -10.08 -17.51 4.94
N ARG A 230 -9.60 -18.28 3.95
CA ARG A 230 -10.44 -19.02 2.99
C ARG A 230 -11.38 -20.05 3.63
N GLU A 231 -10.95 -20.62 4.76
CA GLU A 231 -11.73 -21.61 5.53
C GLU A 231 -12.75 -20.95 6.47
N GLY A 232 -12.93 -19.63 6.36
CA GLY A 232 -13.76 -18.81 7.24
C GLY A 232 -12.96 -18.18 8.39
N PRO A 233 -13.62 -17.36 9.23
CA PRO A 233 -12.95 -16.62 10.28
C PRO A 233 -12.24 -17.53 11.29
N LEU A 234 -10.96 -17.24 11.55
CA LEU A 234 -10.11 -17.97 12.48
C LEU A 234 -9.83 -17.17 13.75
N GLY A 235 -9.25 -17.82 14.76
CA GLY A 235 -8.77 -17.13 15.97
C GLY A 235 -9.87 -16.44 16.78
N ARG A 236 -11.11 -16.93 16.73
CA ARG A 236 -12.27 -16.32 17.41
C ARG A 236 -12.00 -15.95 18.87
N ALA A 237 -11.40 -16.85 19.65
CA ALA A 237 -11.05 -16.58 21.04
C ALA A 237 -10.16 -15.32 21.19
N PHE A 238 -9.19 -15.14 20.31
CA PHE A 238 -8.33 -13.95 20.29
C PHE A 238 -9.11 -12.70 19.86
N LEU A 239 -9.96 -12.78 18.84
CA LEU A 239 -10.79 -11.63 18.42
C LEU A 239 -11.76 -11.19 19.53
N ASP A 240 -12.40 -12.15 20.20
CA ASP A 240 -13.31 -11.92 21.33
C ASP A 240 -12.57 -11.29 22.52
N GLU A 241 -11.36 -11.79 22.81
CA GLU A 241 -10.49 -11.24 23.86
C GLU A 241 -10.02 -9.82 23.53
N TYR A 242 -9.59 -9.58 22.29
CA TYR A 242 -9.16 -8.26 21.86
C TYR A 242 -10.27 -7.21 21.92
N LEU A 243 -11.50 -7.56 21.52
CA LEU A 243 -12.67 -6.67 21.64
C LEU A 243 -13.07 -6.37 23.09
N ARG A 244 -12.58 -7.15 24.06
CA ARG A 244 -12.81 -6.93 25.49
C ARG A 244 -11.68 -6.15 26.14
N GLU A 245 -10.44 -6.54 25.84
CA GLU A 245 -9.26 -6.17 26.62
C GLU A 245 -8.23 -5.36 25.81
N GLY A 246 -8.31 -5.35 24.49
CA GLY A 246 -7.36 -4.66 23.60
C GLY A 246 -7.30 -3.16 23.88
N ALA A 247 -6.09 -2.62 24.08
CA ALA A 247 -5.91 -1.22 24.50
C ALA A 247 -5.69 -0.24 23.34
N ASP A 248 -5.27 -0.72 22.17
CA ASP A 248 -5.01 0.12 21.01
C ASP A 248 -6.32 0.50 20.31
N LEU A 249 -6.68 1.78 20.39
CA LEU A 249 -7.96 2.28 19.90
C LEU A 249 -8.09 2.26 18.38
N ASP A 250 -6.98 2.38 17.65
CA ASP A 250 -6.98 2.36 16.18
C ASP A 250 -7.20 0.94 15.67
N ALA A 251 -6.47 -0.04 16.23
CA ALA A 251 -6.65 -1.45 15.95
C ALA A 251 -8.02 -1.96 16.40
N TYR A 252 -8.52 -1.51 17.57
CA TYR A 252 -9.86 -1.82 18.05
C TYR A 252 -10.95 -1.28 17.12
N ARG A 253 -10.84 -0.02 16.69
CA ARG A 253 -11.76 0.60 15.72
C ARG A 253 -11.75 -0.16 14.41
N TYR A 254 -10.57 -0.48 13.89
CA TYR A 254 -10.44 -1.27 12.68
C TYR A 254 -11.17 -2.60 12.80
N LEU A 255 -10.90 -3.38 13.85
CA LEU A 255 -11.52 -4.68 14.07
C LEU A 255 -13.05 -4.58 14.13
N ALA A 256 -13.58 -3.68 14.95
CA ALA A 256 -15.03 -3.50 15.10
C ALA A 256 -15.70 -3.13 13.77
N MET A 257 -15.15 -2.14 13.06
CA MET A 257 -15.68 -1.69 11.77
C MET A 257 -15.63 -2.79 10.71
N THR A 258 -14.51 -3.52 10.61
CA THR A 258 -14.33 -4.59 9.63
C THR A 258 -15.25 -5.77 9.88
N VAL A 259 -15.45 -6.18 11.14
CA VAL A 259 -16.41 -7.23 11.50
C VAL A 259 -17.83 -6.85 11.08
N ILE A 260 -18.26 -5.62 11.41
CA ILE A 260 -19.59 -5.14 11.06
C ILE A 260 -19.75 -5.05 9.53
N ALA A 261 -18.78 -4.50 8.82
CA ALA A 261 -18.82 -4.36 7.37
C ALA A 261 -18.89 -5.71 6.65
N ARG A 262 -18.25 -6.76 7.21
CA ARG A 262 -18.29 -8.12 6.66
C ARG A 262 -19.66 -8.79 6.82
N GLY A 263 -20.38 -8.48 7.89
CA GLY A 263 -21.73 -9.00 8.13
C GLY A 263 -21.81 -10.50 8.46
N ASP A 264 -20.71 -11.12 8.91
CA ASP A 264 -20.73 -12.50 9.42
C ASP A 264 -21.52 -12.54 10.74
N GLU A 265 -22.66 -13.23 10.75
CA GLU A 265 -23.61 -13.20 11.87
C GLU A 265 -22.96 -13.53 13.22
N LEU A 266 -22.06 -14.52 13.25
CA LEU A 266 -21.41 -14.94 14.49
C LEU A 266 -20.38 -13.91 14.98
N LEU A 267 -19.65 -13.27 14.08
CA LEU A 267 -18.71 -12.20 14.47
C LEU A 267 -19.45 -10.91 14.86
N VAL A 268 -20.55 -10.60 14.19
CA VAL A 268 -21.41 -9.47 14.56
C VAL A 268 -21.97 -9.68 15.97
N ASP A 269 -22.39 -10.89 16.33
CA ASP A 269 -22.83 -11.22 17.69
C ASP A 269 -21.71 -11.02 18.74
N THR A 270 -20.47 -11.36 18.41
CA THR A 270 -19.30 -11.02 19.25
C THR A 270 -19.23 -9.51 19.51
N VAL A 271 -19.34 -8.68 18.46
CA VAL A 271 -19.26 -7.22 18.59
C VAL A 271 -20.44 -6.67 19.41
N LEU A 272 -21.66 -7.14 19.17
CA LEU A 272 -22.84 -6.76 19.95
C LEU A 272 -22.68 -7.12 21.43
N THR A 273 -22.12 -8.30 21.71
CA THR A 273 -21.83 -8.75 23.08
C THR A 273 -20.77 -7.89 23.75
N ALA A 274 -19.66 -7.60 23.06
CA ALA A 274 -18.61 -6.72 23.57
C ALA A 274 -19.15 -5.31 23.85
N ALA A 275 -19.92 -4.73 22.91
CA ALA A 275 -20.52 -3.41 23.04
C ALA A 275 -21.43 -3.28 24.28
N ARG A 276 -22.21 -4.31 24.61
CA ARG A 276 -23.06 -4.28 25.83
C ARG A 276 -22.26 -4.09 27.10
N LEU A 277 -21.12 -4.75 27.19
CA LEU A 277 -20.27 -4.79 28.38
C LEU A 277 -19.30 -3.61 28.46
N GLU A 278 -18.94 -3.00 27.34
CA GLU A 278 -17.94 -1.94 27.25
C GLU A 278 -18.29 -0.71 28.11
N GLN A 279 -17.30 -0.25 28.89
CA GLN A 279 -17.41 0.89 29.80
C GLN A 279 -16.41 2.00 29.49
N ASP A 280 -15.34 1.70 28.75
CA ASP A 280 -14.35 2.69 28.34
C ASP A 280 -14.99 3.70 27.37
N PRO A 281 -14.95 5.02 27.66
CA PRO A 281 -15.66 6.02 26.87
C PRO A 281 -15.18 6.09 25.41
N ASP A 282 -13.89 5.87 25.15
CA ASP A 282 -13.33 5.95 23.80
C ASP A 282 -13.75 4.72 22.99
N LYS A 283 -13.72 3.52 23.59
CA LYS A 283 -14.24 2.29 22.95
C LYS A 283 -15.76 2.32 22.78
N VAL A 284 -16.50 2.87 23.74
CA VAL A 284 -17.96 3.08 23.61
C VAL A 284 -18.28 3.96 22.40
N ALA A 285 -17.52 5.03 22.18
CA ALA A 285 -17.70 5.90 21.01
C ALA A 285 -17.45 5.15 19.69
N ILE A 286 -16.37 4.36 19.64
CA ILE A 286 -16.05 3.51 18.49
C ILE A 286 -17.14 2.47 18.22
N MET A 287 -17.63 1.78 19.25
CA MET A 287 -18.69 0.78 19.12
C MET A 287 -20.01 1.42 18.64
N ALA A 288 -20.35 2.61 19.14
CA ALA A 288 -21.53 3.34 18.68
C ALA A 288 -21.43 3.75 17.19
N GLU A 289 -20.25 4.13 16.73
CA GLU A 289 -19.96 4.41 15.32
C GLU A 289 -20.08 3.14 14.47
N ALA A 290 -19.44 2.04 14.87
CA ALA A 290 -19.50 0.77 14.15
C ALA A 290 -20.93 0.24 14.02
N LEU A 291 -21.69 0.22 15.13
CA LEU A 291 -23.08 -0.24 15.13
C LEU A 291 -24.01 0.65 14.32
N ALA A 292 -23.63 1.91 14.01
CA ALA A 292 -24.42 2.76 13.13
C ALA A 292 -24.47 2.28 11.69
N LEU A 293 -23.56 1.37 11.29
CA LEU A 293 -23.57 0.73 9.97
C LEU A 293 -24.58 -0.43 9.88
N LEU A 294 -25.06 -0.95 11.00
CA LEU A 294 -26.12 -1.97 11.04
C LEU A 294 -27.50 -1.33 11.02
N SER A 295 -28.44 -1.98 10.34
CA SER A 295 -29.86 -1.58 10.29
C SER A 295 -30.76 -2.59 11.01
N THR A 296 -30.30 -3.15 12.14
CA THR A 296 -31.07 -4.11 12.94
C THR A 296 -31.64 -3.46 14.20
N PRO A 297 -32.85 -3.85 14.65
CA PRO A 297 -33.45 -3.30 15.87
C PRO A 297 -32.57 -3.48 17.12
N GLU A 298 -31.86 -4.61 17.19
CA GLU A 298 -30.93 -4.92 18.27
C GLU A 298 -29.73 -3.96 18.29
N ALA A 299 -29.11 -3.71 17.13
CA ALA A 299 -28.00 -2.75 17.02
C ALA A 299 -28.45 -1.33 17.37
N ASP A 300 -29.66 -0.93 16.95
CA ASP A 300 -30.25 0.36 17.30
C ASP A 300 -30.44 0.53 18.82
N GLU A 301 -30.92 -0.51 19.49
CA GLU A 301 -31.10 -0.51 20.95
C GLU A 301 -29.75 -0.37 21.68
N ILE A 302 -28.76 -1.20 21.32
CA ILE A 302 -27.43 -1.16 21.93
C ILE A 302 -26.78 0.21 21.67
N ARG A 303 -26.86 0.73 20.45
CA ARG A 303 -26.34 2.05 20.10
C ARG A 303 -26.99 3.16 20.91
N ALA A 304 -28.29 3.13 21.13
CA ALA A 304 -28.98 4.09 21.99
C ALA A 304 -28.46 4.02 23.44
N GLN A 305 -28.22 2.81 23.97
CA GLN A 305 -27.61 2.62 25.29
C GLN A 305 -26.19 3.19 25.34
N LEU A 306 -25.33 2.92 24.35
CA LEU A 306 -23.97 3.46 24.27
C LEU A 306 -23.98 5.00 24.22
N ASN A 307 -24.82 5.59 23.37
CA ASN A 307 -24.95 7.05 23.27
C ASN A 307 -25.38 7.70 24.60
N SER A 308 -26.22 7.02 25.39
CA SER A 308 -26.60 7.50 26.72
C SER A 308 -25.43 7.53 27.71
N ARG A 309 -24.44 6.62 27.57
CA ARG A 309 -23.22 6.57 28.39
C ARG A 309 -22.26 7.70 28.04
N LEU A 310 -22.23 8.12 26.78
CA LEU A 310 -21.39 9.22 26.28
C LEU A 310 -21.90 10.60 26.65
N GLN A 311 -23.19 10.75 26.97
CA GLN A 311 -23.72 12.05 27.38
C GLN A 311 -23.09 12.49 28.71
N PRO A 312 -22.55 13.72 28.80
CA PRO A 312 -21.98 14.20 30.04
C PRO A 312 -23.07 14.19 31.11
N ARG A 313 -22.88 13.39 32.17
CA ARG A 313 -23.75 13.40 33.35
C ARG A 313 -23.80 14.83 33.85
N THR A 314 -24.88 15.53 33.54
CA THR A 314 -25.15 16.89 34.01
C THR A 314 -25.06 16.83 35.53
N ARG A 315 -23.96 17.35 36.08
CA ARG A 315 -23.73 17.42 37.53
C ARG A 315 -24.92 18.17 38.10
N ARG A 316 -25.86 17.45 38.72
CA ARG A 316 -26.77 18.01 39.73
C ARG A 316 -25.90 18.49 40.89
N ARG A 317 -25.33 19.69 40.77
CA ARG A 317 -24.86 20.48 41.90
C ARG A 317 -26.12 20.80 42.71
N ARG A 318 -26.30 20.06 43.80
CA ARG A 318 -27.11 20.51 44.93
C ARG A 318 -26.30 21.52 45.73
#